data_AF-A0A2K3MIE7-F1
#
_entry.id   AF-A0A2K3MIE7-F1
#
_cell.length_a   1.000
_cell.length_b   1.000
_cell.length_c   1.000
_cell.angle_alpha   90.00
_cell.angle_beta   90.00
_cell.angle_gamma   90.00
#
_symmetry.space_group_name_H-M   'P 1'
#
loop_
_entity.id
_entity.type
_entity.pdbx_description
1 polymer ?
#
loop_
_entity_poly.entity_id
_entity_poly.type
_entity_poly.pdbx_seq_one_letter_code
_entity_poly.pdbx_strand_id
1 'polypeptide(L)'
;MAVAMETEGENHHIVKALNLLRSRICDTGFIFKDSSDGNYSKLKFMISSSVAEACNNSILLLGPRGSGKLAVLDLVIQDLLLQYPDSISVVRLSGLLHSDDISAFK
;
A
#
# COMPACT_ATOMS: atom_id res chain seq x y z
N MET A 1 24.67 43.04 3.35
CA MET A 1 23.59 42.44 4.18
C MET A 1 22.37 41.97 3.37
N ALA A 2 22.42 41.97 2.03
CA ALA A 2 21.33 41.45 1.17
C ALA A 2 21.53 39.97 0.74
N VAL A 3 22.78 39.48 0.73
CA VAL A 3 23.14 38.11 0.28
C VAL A 3 22.74 37.02 1.30
N ALA A 4 22.44 37.39 2.55
CA ALA A 4 22.04 36.44 3.59
C ALA A 4 20.52 36.13 3.60
N MET A 5 19.70 36.88 2.86
CA MET A 5 18.25 36.63 2.76
C MET A 5 17.87 35.79 1.53
N GLU A 6 18.67 35.78 0.47
CA GLU A 6 18.41 34.96 -0.73
C GLU A 6 18.71 33.46 -0.51
N THR A 7 19.61 33.15 0.43
CA THR A 7 20.04 31.78 0.73
C THR A 7 19.04 30.98 1.58
N GLU A 8 18.10 31.62 2.28
CA GLU A 8 17.06 30.91 3.05
C GLU A 8 15.90 30.40 2.18
N GLY A 9 15.52 31.17 1.15
CA GLY A 9 14.48 30.76 0.20
C GLY A 9 14.91 29.58 -0.67
N GLU A 10 16.14 29.60 -1.17
CA GLU A 10 16.69 28.53 -2.01
C GLU A 10 16.80 27.20 -1.26
N ASN A 11 17.24 27.24 0.01
CA ASN A 11 17.27 26.08 0.89
C ASN A 11 15.86 25.52 1.16
N HIS A 12 14.84 26.37 1.29
CA HIS A 12 13.47 25.92 1.49
C HIS A 12 12.95 25.09 0.30
N HIS A 13 13.23 25.53 -0.93
CA HIS A 13 12.82 24.79 -2.13
C HIS A 13 13.56 23.45 -2.27
N ILE A 14 14.85 23.41 -1.94
CA ILE A 14 15.64 22.17 -1.95
C ILE A 14 15.11 21.18 -0.90
N VAL A 15 14.86 21.64 0.32
CA VAL A 15 14.29 20.78 1.39
C VAL A 15 12.90 20.27 1.02
N LYS A 16 12.06 21.12 0.42
CA LYS A 16 10.74 20.72 -0.07
C LYS A 16 10.83 19.66 -1.17
N ALA A 17 11.73 19.85 -2.14
CA ALA A 17 11.97 18.88 -3.21
C ALA A 17 12.49 17.55 -2.65
N LEU A 18 13.45 17.57 -1.72
CA LEU A 18 13.97 16.38 -1.06
C LEU A 18 12.90 15.62 -0.29
N ASN A 19 12.04 16.32 0.45
CA ASN A 19 10.94 15.70 1.19
C ASN A 19 9.93 15.06 0.23
N LEU A 20 9.64 15.71 -0.90
CA LEU A 20 8.76 15.15 -1.93
C LEU A 20 9.35 13.88 -2.54
N LEU A 21 10.63 13.89 -2.92
CA LEU A 21 11.30 12.69 -3.47
C LEU A 21 11.35 11.55 -2.45
N ARG A 22 11.72 11.83 -1.21
CA ARG A 22 11.73 10.83 -0.12
C ARG A 22 10.34 10.24 0.10
N SER A 23 9.33 11.09 0.14
CA SER A 23 7.94 10.64 0.26
C SER A 23 7.54 9.76 -0.91
N ARG A 24 7.85 10.12 -2.16
CA ARG A 24 7.51 9.30 -3.33
C ARG A 24 8.23 7.95 -3.39
N ILE A 25 9.50 7.91 -2.96
CA ILE A 25 10.29 6.67 -2.95
C ILE A 25 9.84 5.72 -1.84
N CYS A 26 9.46 6.26 -0.68
CA CYS A 26 8.99 5.48 0.46
C CYS A 26 7.49 5.15 0.38
N ASP A 27 6.70 5.93 -0.36
CA ASP A 27 5.27 5.71 -0.51
C ASP A 27 5.00 4.64 -1.57
N THR A 28 4.57 3.50 -1.05
CA THR A 28 4.26 2.32 -1.82
C THR A 28 3.03 2.53 -2.73
N GLY A 29 2.10 3.42 -2.34
CA GLY A 29 0.91 3.71 -3.12
C GLY A 29 1.19 4.50 -4.40
N PHE A 30 2.33 5.18 -4.48
CA PHE A 30 2.70 5.96 -5.66
C PHE A 30 3.26 5.09 -6.79
N ILE A 31 4.00 4.03 -6.48
CA ILE A 31 4.74 3.24 -7.47
C ILE A 31 3.83 2.32 -8.30
N PHE A 32 2.75 1.82 -7.70
CA PHE A 32 1.94 0.74 -8.30
C PHE A 32 0.62 1.21 -8.93
N LYS A 33 0.37 2.53 -8.98
CA LYS A 33 -0.87 3.09 -9.50
C LYS A 33 -1.03 2.96 -11.03
N ASP A 34 0.08 2.83 -11.76
CA ASP A 34 0.08 2.89 -13.24
C ASP A 34 0.04 1.52 -13.95
N SER A 35 0.13 0.39 -13.24
CA SER A 35 0.07 -0.93 -13.88
C SER A 35 -1.37 -1.47 -13.93
N SER A 36 -2.18 -0.87 -14.80
CA SER A 36 -3.63 -1.13 -14.96
C SER A 36 -4.00 -2.58 -15.35
N ASP A 37 -3.13 -3.36 -16.00
CA ASP A 37 -3.62 -4.50 -16.80
C ASP A 37 -3.40 -5.92 -16.25
N GLY A 38 -2.56 -6.11 -15.24
CA GLY A 38 -2.15 -7.48 -14.85
C GLY A 38 -2.72 -7.96 -13.53
N ASN A 39 -1.95 -7.71 -12.48
CA ASN A 39 -2.12 -8.37 -11.19
C ASN A 39 -3.06 -7.60 -10.26
N TYR A 40 -3.02 -6.26 -10.30
CA TYR A 40 -3.91 -5.41 -9.52
C TYR A 40 -5.37 -5.69 -9.88
N SER A 41 -5.73 -5.62 -11.17
CA SER A 41 -7.11 -5.81 -11.62
C SER A 41 -7.65 -7.21 -11.33
N LYS A 42 -6.82 -8.25 -11.48
CA LYS A 42 -7.19 -9.63 -11.11
C LYS A 42 -7.40 -9.78 -9.60
N LEU A 43 -6.49 -9.22 -8.79
CA LEU A 43 -6.60 -9.29 -7.34
C LEU A 43 -7.82 -8.52 -6.84
N LYS A 44 -8.03 -7.29 -7.36
CA LYS A 44 -9.20 -6.47 -7.07
C LYS A 44 -10.49 -7.17 -7.43
N PHE A 45 -10.58 -7.78 -8.61
CA PHE A 45 -11.75 -8.54 -9.01
C PHE A 45 -12.04 -9.68 -8.03
N MET A 46 -11.05 -10.52 -7.72
CA MET A 46 -11.26 -11.67 -6.82
C MET A 46 -11.68 -11.23 -5.41
N ILE A 47 -11.05 -10.22 -4.83
CA ILE A 47 -11.40 -9.72 -3.49
C ILE A 47 -12.75 -9.00 -3.53
N SER A 48 -13.03 -8.22 -4.58
CA SER A 48 -14.32 -7.53 -4.74
C SER A 48 -15.48 -8.51 -4.86
N SER A 49 -15.33 -9.61 -5.60
CA SER A 49 -16.36 -10.66 -5.67
C SER A 49 -16.59 -11.32 -4.31
N SER A 50 -15.54 -11.51 -3.50
CA SER A 50 -15.70 -11.99 -2.12
C SER A 50 -16.53 -11.06 -1.23
N VAL A 51 -16.43 -9.75 -1.44
CA VAL A 51 -17.20 -8.75 -0.68
C VAL A 51 -18.62 -8.62 -1.22
N ALA A 52 -18.77 -8.44 -2.54
CA ALA A 52 -20.05 -8.12 -3.17
C ALA A 52 -20.98 -9.32 -3.33
N GLU A 53 -20.42 -10.51 -3.60
CA GLU A 53 -21.16 -11.74 -3.86
C GLU A 53 -21.08 -12.75 -2.70
N ALA A 54 -20.48 -12.34 -1.57
CA ALA A 54 -20.27 -13.18 -0.39
C ALA A 54 -19.53 -14.51 -0.70
N CYS A 55 -18.57 -14.47 -1.62
CA CYS A 55 -17.76 -15.64 -1.98
C CYS A 55 -16.57 -15.85 -1.03
N ASN A 56 -16.35 -17.08 -0.56
CA ASN A 56 -15.23 -17.44 0.31
C ASN A 56 -14.02 -17.91 -0.51
N ASN A 57 -13.22 -16.95 -1.00
CA ASN A 57 -12.04 -17.24 -1.82
C ASN A 57 -10.74 -17.18 -1.01
N SER A 58 -9.77 -18.04 -1.39
CA SER A 58 -8.40 -18.03 -0.86
C SER A 58 -7.42 -17.71 -1.98
N ILE A 59 -6.46 -16.81 -1.73
CA ILE A 59 -5.50 -16.34 -2.73
C ILE A 59 -4.08 -16.45 -2.16
N LEU A 60 -3.16 -17.02 -2.95
CA LEU A 60 -1.73 -17.10 -2.60
C LEU A 60 -0.91 -16.22 -3.56
N LEU A 61 -0.24 -15.20 -3.02
CA LEU A 61 0.65 -14.31 -3.78
C LEU A 61 2.09 -14.80 -3.78
N LEU A 62 2.61 -15.22 -4.94
CA LEU A 62 3.96 -15.73 -5.11
C LEU A 62 4.87 -14.73 -5.84
N GLY A 63 6.16 -14.72 -5.50
CA GLY A 63 7.18 -13.89 -6.16
C GLY A 63 8.43 -13.68 -5.30
N PRO A 64 9.50 -13.08 -5.84
CA PRO A 64 10.73 -12.80 -5.09
C PRO A 64 10.53 -11.74 -3.99
N ARG A 65 11.46 -11.66 -3.03
CA ARG A 65 11.45 -10.58 -2.02
C ARG A 65 11.68 -9.24 -2.72
N GLY A 66 10.95 -8.20 -2.31
CA GLY A 66 11.00 -6.88 -2.94
C GLY A 66 10.14 -6.70 -4.19
N SER A 67 9.41 -7.72 -4.65
CA SER A 67 8.58 -7.64 -5.86
C SER A 67 7.25 -6.87 -5.71
N GLY A 68 7.05 -6.15 -4.60
CA GLY A 68 5.83 -5.35 -4.39
C GLY A 68 4.55 -6.16 -4.13
N LYS A 69 4.61 -7.42 -3.69
CA LYS A 69 3.39 -8.21 -3.42
C LYS A 69 2.48 -7.55 -2.39
N LEU A 70 3.07 -7.10 -1.29
CA LEU A 70 2.34 -6.42 -0.22
C LEU A 70 1.82 -5.06 -0.69
N ALA A 71 2.61 -4.35 -1.50
CA ALA A 71 2.23 -3.07 -2.10
C ALA A 71 0.93 -3.15 -2.92
N VAL A 72 0.85 -4.14 -3.81
CA VAL A 72 -0.33 -4.35 -4.66
C VAL A 72 -1.53 -4.76 -3.82
N LEU A 73 -1.33 -5.61 -2.80
CA LEU A 73 -2.40 -5.99 -1.87
C LEU A 73 -2.92 -4.79 -1.07
N ASP A 74 -2.04 -4.00 -0.48
CA ASP A 74 -2.40 -2.84 0.34
C ASP A 74 -3.16 -1.80 -0.51
N LEU A 75 -2.78 -1.59 -1.77
CA LEU A 75 -3.53 -0.74 -2.71
C LEU A 75 -4.95 -1.26 -2.97
N VAL A 76 -5.10 -2.55 -3.27
CA VAL A 76 -6.43 -3.15 -3.53
C VAL A 76 -7.32 -3.05 -2.29
N ILE A 77 -6.78 -3.34 -1.11
CA ILE A 77 -7.51 -3.24 0.15
C ILE A 77 -7.91 -1.80 0.44
N GLN A 78 -7.01 -0.83 0.24
CA GLN A 78 -7.33 0.59 0.42
C GLN A 78 -8.48 1.02 -0.49
N ASP A 79 -8.46 0.61 -1.75
CA ASP A 79 -9.55 0.92 -2.70
C ASP A 79 -10.87 0.24 -2.32
N LEU A 80 -10.83 -0.98 -1.76
CA LEU A 80 -12.03 -1.68 -1.32
C LEU A 80 -12.60 -1.11 -0.02
N LEU A 81 -11.76 -0.68 0.91
CA LEU A 81 -12.20 0.01 2.13
C LEU A 81 -12.87 1.36 1.81
N LEU A 82 -12.41 2.07 0.76
CA LEU A 82 -13.08 3.28 0.29
C LEU A 82 -14.45 2.99 -0.36
N GLN A 83 -14.60 1.84 -1.01
CA GLN A 83 -15.86 1.43 -1.66
C GLN A 83 -16.86 0.81 -0.67
N TYR A 84 -16.39 0.08 0.35
CA TYR A 84 -17.20 -0.69 1.29
C TYR A 84 -16.75 -0.48 2.75
N PRO A 85 -16.84 0.75 3.29
CA PRO A 85 -16.25 1.10 4.58
C PRO A 85 -16.83 0.31 5.76
N ASP A 86 -18.13 0.00 5.74
CA ASP A 86 -18.83 -0.67 6.85
C ASP A 86 -19.01 -2.17 6.63
N SER A 87 -18.56 -2.72 5.49
CA SER A 87 -18.82 -4.12 5.12
C SER A 87 -17.60 -5.02 5.27
N ILE A 88 -16.39 -4.46 5.44
CA ILE A 88 -15.14 -5.22 5.45
C ILE A 88 -14.32 -4.85 6.70
N SER A 89 -13.80 -5.88 7.37
CA SER A 89 -12.73 -5.72 8.36
C SER A 89 -11.49 -6.48 7.91
N VAL A 90 -10.32 -5.86 8.03
CA VAL A 90 -9.05 -6.41 7.54
C VAL A 90 -8.22 -6.89 8.73
N VAL A 91 -7.92 -8.19 8.77
CA VAL A 91 -7.03 -8.79 9.77
C VAL A 91 -5.72 -9.18 9.08
N ARG A 92 -4.59 -8.64 9.56
CA ARG A 92 -3.25 -8.92 9.03
C ARG A 92 -2.45 -9.76 10.01
N LEU A 93 -2.16 -10.99 9.63
CA LEU A 93 -1.28 -11.88 10.38
C LEU A 93 0.11 -11.95 9.73
N SER A 94 1.14 -11.97 10.56
CA SER A 94 2.54 -12.15 10.16
C SER A 94 3.11 -13.38 10.83
N GLY A 95 3.59 -14.37 10.07
CA GLY A 95 4.24 -15.56 10.61
C GLY A 95 5.59 -15.29 11.31
N LEU A 96 6.14 -14.08 11.17
CA LEU A 96 7.31 -13.64 11.94
C LEU A 96 6.95 -13.18 13.35
N LEU A 97 5.69 -12.78 13.58
CA LEU A 97 5.20 -12.28 14.87
C LEU A 97 4.29 -13.30 15.58
N HIS A 98 3.46 -14.00 14.81
CA HIS A 98 2.51 -15.00 15.32
C HIS A 98 3.07 -16.39 14.96
N SER A 99 3.88 -16.94 15.87
CA SER A 99 4.59 -18.22 15.67
C SER A 99 3.76 -19.44 16.06
N ASP A 100 2.62 -19.24 16.71
CA ASP A 100 1.69 -20.29 17.13
C ASP A 100 0.23 -19.82 16.99
N ASP A 101 -0.70 -20.77 17.06
CA ASP A 101 -2.13 -20.48 16.88
C ASP A 101 -2.70 -19.59 18.00
N ILE A 102 -2.11 -19.65 19.19
CA ILE A 102 -2.57 -18.88 20.36
C ILE A 102 -2.27 -17.39 20.14
N SER A 103 -1.06 -17.08 19.69
CA SER A 103 -0.62 -15.73 19.36
C SER A 103 -1.35 -15.17 18.14
N ALA A 104 -1.73 -15.99 17.16
CA ALA A 104 -2.51 -15.55 16.00
C ALA A 104 -3.99 -15.26 16.32
N PHE A 105 -4.55 -15.94 17.33
CA PHE A 105 -5.96 -15.82 17.70
C PHE A 105 -6.26 -14.71 18.72
N LYS A 106 -5.30 -14.40 19.59
CA LYS A 106 -5.48 -13.55 20.77
C LYS A 106 -5.24 -12.07 20.48
#